data_AF-A0A3L7SFK1-F1
#
_entry.id   AF-A0A3L7SFK1-F1
#
_cell.length_a   1.000
_cell.length_b   1.000
_cell.length_c   1.000
_cell.angle_alpha   90.00
_cell.angle_beta   90.00
_cell.angle_gamma   90.00
#
_symmetry.space_group_name_H-M   'P 1'
#
loop_
_entity.id
_entity.type
_entity.pdbx_description
1 polymer ?
#
loop_
_entity_poly.entity_id
_entity_poly.type
_entity_poly.pdbx_seq_one_letter_code
_entity_poly.pdbx_strand_id
1 'polypeptide(L)'
;MKADMMKSRSVERYCWILNILGLMILSLASACAYEPMLLLFLAIGVGSVILTAGGLVLGSRWQNQQSLIPVFLITLASLGMLVSIAGFHWPLRLSYAWSQSSLNKIASDVRAGNPIKLPLQTGLLTIRQVEISPHNIVCLWTEPHPAGSRGFVQTGPIQPPFNLSAMINLDEDWQFISED
;
A
#
# COMPACT_ATOMS: atom_id res chain seq x y z
N MET A 1 43.65 -5.77 -11.45
CA MET A 1 42.78 -6.93 -11.78
C MET A 1 42.02 -7.51 -10.58
N LYS A 2 42.67 -8.07 -9.54
CA LYS A 2 41.93 -8.62 -8.36
C LYS A 2 41.24 -7.55 -7.51
N ALA A 3 41.84 -6.35 -7.41
CA ALA A 3 41.27 -5.21 -6.69
C ALA A 3 40.03 -4.63 -7.40
N ASP A 4 40.05 -4.55 -8.73
CA ASP A 4 38.92 -4.04 -9.54
C ASP A 4 37.69 -4.95 -9.45
N MET A 5 37.91 -6.27 -9.42
CA MET A 5 36.83 -7.25 -9.20
C MET A 5 36.16 -7.12 -7.83
N MET A 6 36.91 -6.78 -6.77
CA MET A 6 36.32 -6.58 -5.44
C MET A 6 35.47 -5.32 -5.38
N LYS A 7 35.89 -4.24 -6.05
CA LYS A 7 35.16 -2.98 -6.09
C LYS A 7 33.82 -3.12 -6.82
N SER A 8 33.79 -3.87 -7.94
CA SER A 8 32.56 -4.14 -8.70
C SER A 8 31.50 -4.91 -7.90
N ARG A 9 31.90 -5.97 -7.16
CA ARG A 9 30.96 -6.74 -6.32
C ARG A 9 30.36 -5.93 -5.17
N SER A 10 31.09 -4.95 -4.66
CA SER A 10 30.62 -4.07 -3.60
C SER A 10 29.47 -3.19 -4.09
N VAL A 11 29.64 -2.55 -5.25
CA VAL A 11 28.62 -1.68 -5.88
C VAL A 11 27.33 -2.44 -6.17
N GLU A 12 27.45 -3.66 -6.72
CA GLU A 12 26.29 -4.49 -7.03
C GLU A 12 25.44 -4.78 -5.78
N ARG A 13 26.08 -5.10 -4.65
CA ARG A 13 25.38 -5.37 -3.38
C ARG A 13 24.61 -4.13 -2.88
N TYR A 14 25.19 -2.94 -3.00
CA TYR A 14 24.50 -1.71 -2.57
C TYR A 14 23.26 -1.42 -3.42
N CYS A 15 23.34 -1.61 -4.75
CA CYS A 15 22.19 -1.48 -5.63
C CYS A 15 21.05 -2.43 -5.27
N TRP A 16 21.37 -3.68 -4.92
CA TRP A 16 20.38 -4.66 -4.47
C TRP A 16 19.68 -4.25 -3.17
N ILE A 17 20.44 -3.81 -2.17
CA ILE A 17 19.91 -3.39 -0.88
C ILE A 17 18.96 -2.20 -1.05
N LEU A 18 19.34 -1.21 -1.86
CA LEU A 18 18.51 -0.03 -2.12
C LEU A 18 17.18 -0.39 -2.81
N ASN A 19 17.18 -1.32 -3.76
CA ASN A 19 15.96 -1.78 -4.42
C ASN A 19 15.01 -2.50 -3.46
N ILE A 20 15.52 -3.41 -2.63
CA ILE A 20 14.71 -4.12 -1.64
C ILE A 20 14.12 -3.15 -0.61
N LEU A 21 14.93 -2.21 -0.12
CA LEU A 21 14.49 -1.20 0.84
C LEU A 21 13.38 -0.31 0.24
N GLY A 22 13.55 0.16 -0.99
CA GLY A 22 12.55 0.97 -1.69
C GLY A 22 11.22 0.25 -1.86
N LEU A 23 11.24 -1.02 -2.29
CA LEU A 23 10.03 -1.83 -2.41
C LEU A 23 9.34 -2.06 -1.06
N MET A 24 10.11 -2.31 0.01
CA MET A 24 9.54 -2.45 1.35
C MET A 24 8.85 -1.17 1.82
N ILE A 25 9.50 -0.01 1.66
CA ILE A 25 8.93 1.30 2.05
C ILE A 25 7.62 1.54 1.29
N LEU A 26 7.57 1.27 -0.01
CA LEU A 26 6.36 1.44 -0.80
C LEU A 26 5.23 0.50 -0.36
N SER A 27 5.56 -0.77 -0.08
CA SER A 27 4.57 -1.74 0.41
C SER A 27 4.00 -1.33 1.77
N LEU A 28 4.85 -0.81 2.66
CA LEU A 28 4.45 -0.34 3.98
C LEU A 28 3.58 0.93 3.88
N ALA A 29 3.98 1.88 3.03
CA ALA A 29 3.21 3.08 2.78
C ALA A 29 1.82 2.73 2.19
N SER A 30 1.77 1.78 1.26
CA SER A 30 0.50 1.30 0.69
C SER A 30 -0.37 0.61 1.73
N ALA A 31 0.21 -0.21 2.60
CA ALA A 31 -0.53 -0.89 3.68
C ALA A 31 -1.09 0.08 4.73
N CYS A 32 -0.39 1.19 4.99
CA CYS A 32 -0.83 2.24 5.90
C CYS A 32 -1.89 3.19 5.29
N ALA A 33 -2.35 2.93 4.06
CA ALA A 33 -3.40 3.71 3.39
C ALA A 33 -3.13 5.23 3.37
N TYR A 34 -1.87 5.62 3.17
CA TYR A 34 -1.48 7.02 2.92
C TYR A 34 -2.17 7.56 1.66
N GLU A 35 -2.18 8.89 1.52
CA GLU A 35 -2.82 9.55 0.38
C GLU A 35 -2.39 8.94 -0.95
N PRO A 36 -3.33 8.74 -1.90
CA PRO A 36 -3.02 8.13 -3.20
C PRO A 36 -1.93 8.91 -3.95
N MET A 37 -1.85 10.22 -3.76
CA MET A 37 -0.78 11.07 -4.30
C MET A 37 0.59 10.73 -3.71
N LEU A 38 0.69 10.55 -2.39
CA LEU A 38 1.95 10.16 -1.76
C LEU A 38 2.41 8.78 -2.23
N LEU A 39 1.48 7.83 -2.39
CA LEU A 39 1.77 6.51 -2.95
C LEU A 39 2.27 6.59 -4.39
N LEU A 40 1.66 7.45 -5.21
CA LEU A 40 2.12 7.69 -6.57
C LEU A 40 3.55 8.26 -6.59
N PHE A 41 3.83 9.29 -5.79
CA PHE A 41 5.17 9.88 -5.69
C PHE A 41 6.21 8.89 -5.18
N LEU A 42 5.87 8.08 -4.17
CA LEU A 42 6.74 7.01 -3.68
C LEU A 42 6.98 5.94 -4.75
N ALA A 43 5.94 5.53 -5.49
CA ALA A 43 6.07 4.53 -6.55
C ALA A 43 6.97 5.05 -7.69
N ILE A 44 6.83 6.31 -8.08
CA ILE A 44 7.70 6.97 -9.06
C ILE A 44 9.14 7.03 -8.55
N GLY A 45 9.35 7.45 -7.30
CA GLY A 45 10.67 7.54 -6.67
C GLY A 45 11.38 6.18 -6.62
N VAL A 46 10.69 5.16 -6.11
CA VAL A 46 11.20 3.78 -6.03
C VAL A 46 11.44 3.19 -7.42
N GLY A 47 10.53 3.40 -8.37
CA GLY A 47 10.69 2.98 -9.76
C GLY A 47 11.92 3.61 -10.43
N SER A 48 12.15 4.90 -10.21
CA SER A 48 13.34 5.60 -10.72
C SER A 48 14.64 5.01 -10.16
N VAL A 49 14.69 4.71 -8.85
CA VAL A 49 15.83 4.05 -8.22
C VAL A 49 16.07 2.66 -8.82
N ILE A 50 15.01 1.87 -9.02
CA ILE A 50 15.09 0.53 -9.63
C ILE A 50 15.63 0.59 -11.05
N LEU A 51 15.12 1.50 -11.89
CA LEU A 51 15.59 1.65 -13.26
C LEU A 51 17.06 2.09 -13.32
N THR A 52 17.44 3.05 -12.47
CA THR A 52 18.82 3.57 -12.43
C THR A 52 19.80 2.49 -11.94
N ALA A 53 19.47 1.81 -10.85
CA ALA A 53 20.28 0.73 -10.30
C ALA A 53 20.36 -0.47 -11.25
N GLY A 54 19.23 -0.90 -11.83
CA GLY A 54 19.16 -1.96 -12.82
C GLY A 54 19.99 -1.65 -14.06
N GLY A 55 19.91 -0.43 -14.58
CA GLY A 55 20.71 0.05 -15.70
C GLY A 55 22.22 0.04 -15.41
N LEU A 56 22.63 0.51 -14.23
CA LEU A 56 24.04 0.50 -13.81
C LEU A 56 24.59 -0.93 -13.71
N VAL A 57 23.82 -1.86 -13.14
CA VAL A 57 24.22 -3.27 -13.01
C VAL A 57 24.25 -3.95 -14.38
N LEU A 58 23.27 -3.70 -15.25
CA LEU A 58 23.24 -4.22 -16.62
C LEU A 58 24.46 -3.73 -17.42
N GLY A 59 24.79 -2.44 -17.37
CA GLY A 59 25.96 -1.88 -18.03
C GLY A 59 27.26 -2.48 -17.52
N SER A 60 27.41 -2.63 -16.20
CA SER A 60 28.59 -3.26 -15.60
C SER A 60 28.75 -4.73 -16.01
N ARG A 61 27.65 -5.49 -16.04
CA ARG A 61 27.68 -6.90 -16.47
C ARG A 61 27.91 -7.08 -17.96
N TRP A 62 27.38 -6.16 -18.78
CA TRP A 62 27.63 -6.14 -20.22
C TRP A 62 29.13 -5.99 -20.49
N GLN A 63 29.77 -5.02 -19.82
CA GLN A 63 31.21 -4.80 -19.94
C GLN A 63 32.05 -6.01 -19.50
N ASN A 64 31.58 -6.75 -18.50
CA ASN A 64 32.25 -7.94 -17.96
C ASN A 64 31.85 -9.26 -18.64
N GLN A 65 31.08 -9.23 -19.75
CA GLN A 65 30.52 -10.41 -20.44
C GLN A 65 29.79 -11.40 -19.53
N GLN A 66 29.15 -10.91 -18.47
CA GLN A 66 28.35 -11.74 -17.57
C GLN A 66 26.91 -11.84 -18.07
N SER A 67 26.20 -12.87 -17.61
CA SER A 67 24.77 -13.03 -17.93
C SER A 67 23.94 -11.85 -17.40
N LEU A 68 23.19 -11.23 -18.31
CA LEU A 68 22.29 -10.09 -18.10
C LEU A 68 20.87 -10.52 -17.72
N ILE A 69 20.49 -11.74 -18.11
CA ILE A 69 19.16 -12.32 -17.91
C ILE A 69 18.65 -12.14 -16.47
N PRO A 70 19.41 -12.48 -15.40
CA PRO A 70 18.87 -12.37 -14.05
C PRO A 70 18.58 -10.92 -13.65
N VAL A 71 19.42 -9.96 -14.06
CA VAL A 71 19.24 -8.54 -13.72
C VAL A 71 18.02 -7.96 -14.43
N PHE A 72 17.85 -8.32 -15.70
CA PHE A 72 16.67 -7.93 -16.47
C PHE A 72 15.39 -8.50 -15.87
N LEU A 73 15.34 -9.80 -15.57
CA LEU A 73 14.16 -10.45 -14.99
C LEU A 73 13.76 -9.83 -13.65
N ILE A 74 14.73 -9.54 -12.78
CA ILE A 74 14.43 -8.93 -11.47
C ILE A 74 13.96 -7.48 -11.62
N THR A 75 14.56 -6.70 -12.53
CA THR A 75 14.11 -5.33 -12.81
C THR A 75 12.66 -5.36 -13.32
N LEU A 76 12.36 -6.26 -14.26
CA LEU A 76 11.02 -6.43 -14.82
C LEU A 76 10.01 -6.88 -13.75
N ALA A 77 10.38 -7.85 -12.91
CA ALA A 77 9.54 -8.29 -11.79
C ALA A 77 9.27 -7.15 -10.79
N SER A 78 10.28 -6.31 -10.52
CA SER A 78 10.14 -5.17 -9.60
C SER A 78 9.18 -4.11 -10.16
N LEU A 79 9.31 -3.78 -11.46
CA LEU A 79 8.36 -2.90 -12.14
C LEU A 79 6.94 -3.49 -12.15
N GLY A 80 6.81 -4.80 -12.41
CA GLY A 80 5.54 -5.51 -12.33
C GLY A 80 4.89 -5.41 -10.95
N MET A 81 5.68 -5.54 -9.88
CA MET A 81 5.19 -5.31 -8.52
C MET A 81 4.71 -3.87 -8.29
N LEU A 82 5.43 -2.85 -8.79
CA LEU A 82 5.01 -1.45 -8.67
C LEU A 82 3.65 -1.22 -9.35
N VAL A 83 3.50 -1.69 -10.58
CA VAL A 83 2.24 -1.60 -11.33
C VAL A 83 1.13 -2.37 -10.62
N SER A 84 1.44 -3.53 -10.05
CA SER A 84 0.47 -4.33 -9.28
C SER A 84 0.01 -3.60 -8.01
N ILE A 85 0.90 -2.94 -7.27
CA ILE A 85 0.53 -2.15 -6.08
C ILE A 85 -0.37 -0.98 -6.47
N ALA A 86 0.02 -0.23 -7.51
CA ALA A 86 -0.71 0.95 -7.95
C ALA A 86 -2.09 0.61 -8.54
N GLY A 87 -2.20 -0.50 -9.28
CA GLY A 87 -3.45 -0.88 -9.96
C GLY A 87 -4.41 -1.73 -9.12
N PHE A 88 -3.88 -2.65 -8.30
CA PHE A 88 -4.73 -3.62 -7.59
C PHE A 88 -4.90 -3.33 -6.10
N HIS A 89 -4.13 -2.41 -5.52
CA HIS A 89 -4.18 -2.07 -4.10
C HIS A 89 -4.10 -3.30 -3.19
N TRP A 90 -3.35 -4.34 -3.61
CA TRP A 90 -3.29 -5.61 -2.87
C TRP A 90 -2.80 -5.46 -1.41
N PRO A 91 -1.90 -4.50 -1.04
CA PRO A 91 -1.51 -4.36 0.36
C PRO A 91 -2.67 -3.90 1.24
N LEU A 92 -3.52 -3.00 0.74
CA LEU A 92 -4.75 -2.57 1.42
C LEU A 92 -5.74 -3.74 1.54
N ARG A 93 -5.92 -4.52 0.47
CA ARG A 93 -6.78 -5.71 0.51
C ARG A 93 -6.27 -6.76 1.49
N LEU A 94 -4.95 -6.90 1.61
CA LEU A 94 -4.33 -7.84 2.55
C LEU A 94 -4.46 -7.36 4.00
N SER A 95 -4.23 -6.06 4.27
CA SER A 95 -4.42 -5.50 5.61
C SER A 95 -5.89 -5.56 6.05
N TYR A 96 -6.80 -5.35 5.11
CA TYR A 96 -8.23 -5.59 5.28
C TYR A 96 -8.55 -7.04 5.60
N ALA A 97 -8.09 -8.00 4.77
CA ALA A 97 -8.36 -9.42 4.97
C ALA A 97 -7.90 -9.92 6.35
N TRP A 98 -6.78 -9.40 6.84
CA TRP A 98 -6.30 -9.71 8.19
C TRP A 98 -7.19 -9.09 9.28
N SER A 99 -7.70 -7.88 9.05
CA SER A 99 -8.47 -7.11 10.04
C SER A 99 -9.99 -7.34 9.96
N GLN A 100 -10.48 -8.05 8.95
CA GLN A 100 -11.90 -8.19 8.59
C GLN A 100 -12.76 -8.67 9.77
N SER A 101 -12.33 -9.71 10.48
CA SER A 101 -13.07 -10.24 11.64
C SER A 101 -13.24 -9.21 12.76
N SER A 102 -12.22 -8.36 12.98
CA SER A 102 -12.25 -7.31 13.99
C SER A 102 -13.13 -6.14 13.56
N LEU A 103 -13.08 -5.75 12.28
CA LEU A 103 -13.94 -4.72 11.70
C LEU A 103 -15.42 -5.14 11.79
N ASN A 104 -15.73 -6.39 11.43
CA ASN A 104 -17.09 -6.94 11.55
C ASN A 104 -17.60 -6.93 12.98
N LYS A 105 -16.75 -7.31 13.94
CA LYS A 105 -17.10 -7.27 15.37
C LYS A 105 -17.40 -5.84 15.81
N ILE A 106 -16.52 -4.90 15.49
CA ILE A 106 -16.73 -3.48 15.80
C ILE A 106 -18.03 -2.98 15.19
N ALA A 107 -18.28 -3.28 13.92
CA ALA A 107 -19.52 -2.87 13.26
C ALA A 107 -20.77 -3.45 13.96
N SER A 108 -20.70 -4.69 14.44
CA SER A 108 -21.79 -5.30 15.22
C SER A 108 -22.00 -4.61 16.58
N ASP A 109 -20.91 -4.28 17.29
CA ASP A 109 -20.95 -3.60 18.58
C ASP A 109 -21.52 -2.18 18.45
N VAL A 110 -21.08 -1.45 17.41
CA VAL A 110 -21.58 -0.11 17.07
C VAL A 110 -23.08 -0.12 16.80
N ARG A 111 -23.55 -1.08 15.98
CA ARG A 111 -24.99 -1.23 15.69
C ARG A 111 -25.80 -1.59 16.92
N ALA A 112 -25.23 -2.35 17.85
CA ALA A 112 -25.87 -2.67 19.12
C ALA A 112 -25.94 -1.46 20.08
N GLY A 113 -25.31 -0.32 19.73
CA GLY A 113 -25.23 0.85 20.59
C GLY A 113 -24.19 0.72 21.70
N ASN A 114 -23.26 -0.24 21.59
CA ASN A 114 -22.21 -0.41 22.57
C ASN A 114 -21.17 0.73 22.42
N PRO A 115 -20.76 1.38 23.51
CA PRO A 115 -19.74 2.41 23.45
C PRO A 115 -18.37 1.80 23.11
N ILE A 116 -17.66 2.37 22.14
CA ILE A 116 -16.31 1.95 21.74
C ILE A 116 -15.30 2.99 22.22
N LYS A 117 -14.22 2.51 22.86
CA LYS A 117 -13.09 3.36 23.24
C LYS A 117 -12.19 3.58 22.02
N LEU A 118 -11.91 4.84 21.71
CA LEU A 118 -11.09 5.26 20.57
C LEU A 118 -9.86 6.06 21.05
N PRO A 119 -8.72 6.01 20.33
CA PRO A 119 -8.46 5.18 19.15
C PRO A 119 -8.37 3.68 19.49
N LEU A 120 -8.74 2.83 18.53
CA LEU A 120 -8.74 1.38 18.66
C LEU A 120 -7.89 0.74 17.57
N GLN A 121 -6.95 -0.11 17.96
CA GLN A 121 -6.14 -0.88 17.01
C GLN A 121 -6.84 -2.19 16.64
N THR A 122 -6.95 -2.46 15.35
CA THR A 122 -7.64 -3.63 14.77
C THR A 122 -6.72 -4.28 13.74
N GLY A 123 -5.97 -5.29 14.15
CA GLY A 123 -4.92 -5.87 13.31
C GLY A 123 -3.84 -4.83 12.97
N LEU A 124 -3.68 -4.52 11.69
CA LEU A 124 -2.71 -3.53 11.20
C LEU A 124 -3.29 -2.11 11.06
N LEU A 125 -4.58 -1.96 11.35
CA LEU A 125 -5.30 -0.71 11.17
C LEU A 125 -5.56 -0.04 12.52
N THR A 126 -5.61 1.29 12.55
CA THR A 126 -6.00 2.05 13.74
C THR A 126 -7.25 2.85 13.41
N ILE A 127 -8.36 2.49 14.04
CA ILE A 127 -9.62 3.21 13.94
C ILE A 127 -9.60 4.37 14.93
N ARG A 128 -9.81 5.59 14.44
CA ARG A 128 -9.76 6.82 15.25
C ARG A 128 -11.14 7.40 15.50
N GLN A 129 -12.06 7.21 14.56
CA GLN A 129 -13.44 7.66 14.69
C GLN A 129 -14.39 6.60 14.15
N VAL A 130 -15.57 6.53 14.75
CA VAL A 130 -16.63 5.60 14.38
C VAL A 130 -17.93 6.38 14.28
N GLU A 131 -18.68 6.12 13.22
CA GLU A 131 -19.93 6.82 12.93
C GLU A 131 -20.95 5.85 12.34
N ILE A 132 -22.24 6.11 12.61
CA ILE A 132 -23.34 5.45 11.91
C ILE A 132 -23.99 6.51 11.03
N SER A 133 -23.91 6.32 9.72
CA SER A 133 -24.62 7.15 8.74
C SER A 133 -26.13 7.05 8.97
N PRO A 134 -26.92 8.08 8.58
CA PRO A 134 -28.38 8.06 8.66
C PRO A 134 -29.05 6.83 8.02
N HIS A 135 -28.35 6.16 7.09
CA HIS A 135 -28.80 4.93 6.42
C HIS A 135 -28.43 3.64 7.18
N ASN A 136 -28.06 3.74 8.46
CA ASN A 136 -27.61 2.62 9.30
C ASN A 136 -26.34 1.91 8.76
N ILE A 137 -25.49 2.67 8.06
CA ILE A 137 -24.20 2.21 7.54
C ILE A 137 -23.11 2.57 8.56
N VAL A 138 -22.29 1.60 8.92
CA VAL A 138 -21.16 1.82 9.85
C VAL A 138 -19.96 2.35 9.07
N CYS A 139 -19.42 3.48 9.53
CA CYS A 139 -18.20 4.08 9.02
C CYS A 139 -17.11 4.02 10.10
N LEU A 140 -15.96 3.43 9.76
CA LEU A 140 -14.79 3.25 10.62
C LEU A 140 -13.62 4.05 10.05
N TRP A 141 -13.44 5.27 10.55
CA TRP A 141 -12.46 6.21 10.05
C TRP A 141 -11.08 5.98 10.67
N THR A 142 -10.07 5.74 9.82
CA THR A 142 -8.66 5.67 10.22
C THR A 142 -8.04 7.05 10.35
N GLU A 143 -8.54 8.00 9.58
CA GLU A 143 -8.09 9.39 9.55
C GLU A 143 -9.30 10.32 9.42
N PRO A 144 -9.88 10.77 10.54
CA PRO A 144 -10.96 11.75 10.51
C PRO A 144 -10.38 13.13 10.21
N HIS A 145 -10.92 13.80 9.19
CA HIS A 145 -10.54 15.16 8.84
C HIS A 145 -11.80 15.99 8.52
N PRO A 146 -11.87 17.28 8.94
CA PRO A 146 -13.03 18.13 8.65
C PRO A 146 -13.26 18.40 7.16
N ALA A 147 -12.26 18.15 6.32
CA ALA A 147 -12.35 18.30 4.86
C ALA A 147 -12.79 17.00 4.15
N GLY A 148 -12.74 15.86 4.84
CA GLY A 148 -13.01 14.56 4.23
C GLY A 148 -12.36 13.45 5.04
N SER A 149 -13.16 12.50 5.53
CA SER A 149 -12.63 11.39 6.32
C SER A 149 -12.15 10.25 5.42
N ARG A 150 -11.16 9.50 5.91
CA ARG A 150 -10.68 8.28 5.27
C ARG A 150 -10.85 7.07 6.16
N GLY A 151 -11.35 5.97 5.60
CA GLY A 151 -11.53 4.73 6.34
C GLY A 151 -12.37 3.67 5.65
N PHE A 152 -12.88 2.76 6.46
CA PHE A 152 -13.63 1.59 6.03
C PHE A 152 -15.11 1.83 6.25
N VAL A 153 -15.90 1.68 5.21
CA VAL A 153 -17.36 1.85 5.28
C VAL A 153 -18.02 0.54 4.89
N GLN A 154 -19.04 0.14 5.64
CA GLN A 154 -19.78 -1.06 5.30
C GLN A 154 -20.70 -0.77 4.11
N THR A 155 -20.70 -1.65 3.11
CA THR A 155 -21.60 -1.57 1.96
C THR A 155 -23.04 -1.77 2.46
N GLY A 156 -23.91 -0.81 2.14
CA GLY A 156 -25.35 -0.91 2.38
C GLY A 156 -26.10 -1.25 1.09
N PRO A 157 -27.41 -1.54 1.17
CA PRO A 157 -28.25 -1.75 -0.02
C PRO A 157 -28.35 -0.51 -0.92
N ILE A 158 -28.00 0.66 -0.38
CA ILE A 158 -27.97 1.94 -1.07
C ILE A 158 -26.53 2.43 -1.01
N GLN A 159 -25.93 2.72 -2.16
CA GLN A 159 -24.62 3.37 -2.20
C GLN A 159 -24.73 4.75 -1.55
N PRO A 160 -24.03 4.99 -0.43
CA PRO A 160 -24.07 6.29 0.22
C PRO A 160 -23.49 7.37 -0.72
N PRO A 161 -24.08 8.58 -0.72
CA PRO A 161 -23.70 9.67 -1.62
C PRO A 161 -22.44 10.36 -1.10
N PHE A 162 -21.33 9.65 -1.02
CA PHE A 162 -20.05 10.25 -0.70
C PHE A 162 -19.50 10.98 -1.94
N ASN A 163 -18.81 12.11 -1.72
CA ASN A 163 -18.09 12.81 -2.79
C ASN A 163 -16.76 12.07 -3.02
N LEU A 164 -16.82 10.98 -3.77
CA LEU A 164 -15.79 9.94 -3.82
C LEU A 164 -14.68 10.31 -4.80
N SER A 165 -13.60 10.93 -4.30
CA SER A 165 -12.36 11.02 -5.06
C SER A 165 -11.72 9.63 -5.25
N ALA A 166 -11.89 8.72 -4.27
CA ALA A 166 -11.45 7.34 -4.36
C ALA A 166 -12.35 6.38 -3.55
N MET A 167 -12.96 5.41 -4.25
CA MET A 167 -13.65 4.26 -3.67
C MET A 167 -12.94 2.98 -4.10
N ILE A 168 -12.57 2.14 -3.13
CA ILE A 168 -11.97 0.83 -3.40
C ILE A 168 -12.83 -0.24 -2.73
N ASN A 169 -13.53 -1.03 -3.55
CA ASN A 169 -14.27 -2.19 -3.05
C ASN A 169 -13.28 -3.25 -2.55
N LEU A 170 -13.47 -3.69 -1.31
CA LEU A 170 -12.62 -4.69 -0.66
C LEU A 170 -13.28 -6.06 -0.78
N ASP A 171 -14.56 -6.16 -0.43
CA ASP A 171 -15.43 -7.32 -0.61
C ASP A 171 -16.90 -6.90 -0.82
N GLU A 172 -17.85 -7.81 -0.62
CA GLU A 172 -19.29 -7.55 -0.76
C GLU A 172 -19.82 -6.61 0.34
N ASP A 173 -19.20 -6.64 1.52
CA ASP A 173 -19.67 -5.97 2.73
C ASP A 173 -18.88 -4.69 3.03
N TRP A 174 -17.71 -4.48 2.45
CA TRP A 174 -16.81 -3.40 2.83
C TRP A 174 -16.15 -2.72 1.63
N GLN A 175 -16.03 -1.42 1.78
CA GLN A 175 -15.33 -0.53 0.87
C GLN A 175 -14.41 0.40 1.64
N PHE A 176 -13.27 0.73 1.05
CA PHE A 176 -12.40 1.79 1.53
C PHE A 176 -12.75 3.09 0.82
N ILE A 177 -12.95 4.15 1.60
CA ILE A 177 -13.35 5.47 1.11
C ILE A 177 -12.34 6.50 1.58
N SER A 178 -11.97 7.39 0.67
CA SER A 178 -11.35 8.68 0.97
C SER A 178 -12.28 9.78 0.47
N GLU A 179 -12.75 10.62 1.38
CA GLU A 179 -13.47 11.84 1.04
C GLU A 179 -12.45 12.99 0.84
N ASP A 180 -12.74 13.90 -0.10
CA ASP A 180 -11.97 15.11 -0.41
C ASP A 180 -12.79 16.38 -0.14
#